data_AF-A0A932L9F0-F1
#
_entry.id   AF-A0A932L9F0-F1
#
_cell.length_a   1.000
_cell.length_b   1.000
_cell.length_c   1.000
_cell.angle_alpha   90.00
_cell.angle_beta   90.00
_cell.angle_gamma   90.00
#
_symmetry.space_group_name_H-M   'P 1'
#
loop_
_entity.id
_entity.type
_entity.pdbx_description
1 polymer ?
#
loop_
_entity_poly.entity_id
_entity_poly.type
_entity_poly.pdbx_seq_one_letter_code
_entity_poly.pdbx_strand_id
1 'polypeptide(L)' 'MTFREYIAGRQCRDNPQGDFVEDARRDPRFPDVQSWPDLKLYLARRGACEEAVAAARMVWQGYRAALQRQAGG' A
#
# COMPACT_ATOMS: atom_id res chain seq x y z
N MET A 1 -1.84 -2.00 -13.81
CA MET A 1 -1.01 -1.69 -12.63
C MET A 1 -1.65 -2.29 -11.40
N THR A 2 -0.99 -3.24 -10.74
CA THR A 2 -1.38 -3.78 -9.43
C THR A 2 -0.92 -2.88 -8.30
N PHE A 3 -1.39 -3.14 -7.08
CA PHE A 3 -0.92 -2.39 -5.91
C PHE A 3 0.59 -2.59 -5.68
N ARG A 4 1.10 -3.80 -5.95
CA ARG A 4 2.52 -4.12 -5.82
C ARG A 4 3.37 -3.32 -6.81
N GLU A 5 2.94 -3.20 -8.06
CA GLU A 5 3.62 -2.36 -9.06
C GLU A 5 3.58 -0.88 -8.66
N TYR A 6 2.45 -0.40 -8.15
CA TYR A 6 2.31 0.97 -7.68
C TYR A 6 3.27 1.30 -6.53
N ILE A 7 3.32 0.46 -5.50
CA ILE A 7 4.23 0.68 -4.38
C ILE A 7 5.68 0.51 -4.82
N ALA A 8 6.01 -0.32 -5.82
CA ALA A 8 7.38 -0.48 -6.33
C ALA A 8 7.91 0.77 -7.04
N GLY A 9 7.03 1.58 -7.66
CA GLY A 9 7.40 2.84 -8.32
C GLY A 9 7.32 4.09 -7.43
N ARG A 10 6.71 4.01 -6.25
CA ARG A 10 6.49 5.16 -5.36
C ARG A 10 7.78 5.64 -4.66
N GLN A 11 8.01 6.94 -4.54
CA GLN A 11 9.12 7.42 -3.70
C GLN A 11 8.83 7.15 -2.21
N CYS A 12 9.76 6.49 -1.51
CA CYS A 12 9.75 6.40 -0.05
C CYS A 12 10.27 7.72 0.52
N ARG A 13 9.54 8.30 1.46
CA ARG A 13 9.96 9.48 2.23
C ARG A 13 10.10 9.06 3.69
N ASP A 14 10.86 9.82 4.48
CA ASP A 14 10.98 9.61 5.93
C ASP A 14 9.68 10.05 6.62
N ASN A 15 8.65 9.23 6.46
CA ASN A 15 7.32 9.40 7.01
C ASN A 15 6.59 8.04 7.06
N PRO A 16 5.52 7.91 7.87
CA PRO A 16 4.84 6.62 8.06
C PRO A 16 4.37 5.93 6.77
N GLN A 17 4.07 6.69 5.71
CA GLN A 17 3.67 6.13 4.41
C GLN A 17 4.87 5.54 3.68
N GLY A 18 6.04 6.18 3.77
CA GLY A 18 7.28 5.69 3.22
C GLY A 18 7.79 4.46 3.95
N ASP A 19 7.70 4.43 5.28
CA ASP A 19 7.99 3.24 6.09
C ASP A 19 7.11 2.06 5.66
N PHE A 20 5.79 2.26 5.56
CA PHE A 20 4.89 1.23 5.06
C PHE A 20 5.26 0.73 3.66
N VAL A 21 5.62 1.64 2.74
CA VAL A 21 6.02 1.27 1.38
C VAL A 21 7.34 0.48 1.39
N GLU A 22 8.31 0.86 2.21
CA GLU A 22 9.57 0.16 2.36
C GLU A 22 9.36 -1.25 2.95
N ASP A 23 8.58 -1.38 4.01
CA ASP A 23 8.22 -2.67 4.61
C ASP A 23 7.50 -3.58 3.62
N ALA A 24 6.48 -3.05 2.93
CA ALA A 24 5.71 -3.81 1.95
C ALA A 24 6.57 -4.28 0.75
N ARG A 25 7.59 -3.51 0.36
CA ARG A 25 8.55 -3.90 -0.70
C ARG A 25 9.52 -4.98 -0.25
N ARG A 26 10.04 -4.86 0.97
CA ARG A 26 11.00 -5.83 1.54
C ARG A 26 10.35 -7.15 1.89
N ASP A 27 9.03 -7.16 2.01
CA ASP A 27 8.27 -8.33 2.39
C ASP A 27 7.97 -9.27 1.20
N PRO A 28 8.65 -10.42 1.10
CA PRO A 28 8.44 -11.35 -0.02
C PRO A 28 7.06 -12.00 0.01
N ARG A 29 6.39 -12.00 1.18
CA ARG A 29 5.06 -12.58 1.38
C ARG A 29 3.94 -11.55 1.19
N PHE A 30 4.27 -10.32 0.77
CA PHE A 30 3.28 -9.29 0.56
C PHE A 30 2.29 -9.72 -0.53
N PRO A 31 0.98 -9.83 -0.22
CA PRO A 31 -0.01 -10.34 -1.16
C PRO A 31 -0.31 -9.33 -2.26
N ASP A 32 -0.70 -9.83 -3.44
CA ASP A 32 -1.26 -8.98 -4.49
C ASP A 32 -2.71 -8.62 -4.13
N VAL A 33 -2.87 -7.58 -3.31
CA VAL A 33 -4.16 -7.14 -2.78
C VAL A 33 -4.96 -6.36 -3.82
N GLN A 34 -6.22 -6.73 -3.99
CA GLN A 34 -7.14 -6.08 -4.94
C GLN A 34 -8.07 -5.07 -4.24
N SER A 35 -8.22 -5.16 -2.92
CA SER A 35 -9.17 -4.34 -2.15
C SER A 35 -8.57 -3.84 -0.83
N TRP A 36 -9.09 -2.70 -0.34
CA TRP A 36 -8.73 -2.19 0.99
C TRP A 36 -9.03 -3.18 2.13
N PRO A 37 -10.17 -3.89 2.16
CA PRO A 37 -10.42 -4.90 3.19
C PRO A 37 -9.37 -6.02 3.22
N ASP A 38 -8.90 -6.49 2.05
CA ASP A 38 -7.85 -7.51 1.96
C ASP A 38 -6.52 -7.00 2.52
N LEU A 39 -6.13 -5.77 2.16
CA LEU A 39 -4.94 -5.13 2.70
C LEU A 39 -5.04 -4.90 4.21
N LYS A 40 -6.20 -4.45 4.70
CA LYS A 40 -6.43 -4.25 6.14
C LYS A 40 -6.37 -5.57 6.90
N LEU A 41 -6.97 -6.64 6.38
CA LEU A 41 -6.92 -7.98 6.96
C LEU A 41 -5.48 -8.50 7.01
N TYR A 42 -4.72 -8.27 5.95
CA TYR A 42 -3.30 -8.61 5.89
C TYR A 42 -2.49 -7.92 7.00
N LEU A 43 -2.67 -6.61 7.14
CA LEU A 43 -1.98 -5.82 8.16
C LEU A 43 -2.38 -6.22 9.58
N ALA A 44 -3.66 -6.50 9.81
CA ALA A 44 -4.14 -7.01 11.09
C ALA A 44 -3.50 -8.37 11.44
N ARG A 45 -3.35 -9.29 10.48
CA ARG A 45 -2.67 -10.58 10.67
C ARG A 45 -1.18 -10.45 10.99
N ARG A 46 -0.55 -9.34 10.57
CA ARG A 46 0.84 -8.99 10.90
C ARG A 46 0.99 -8.30 12.25
N GLY A 47 -0.11 -8.00 12.95
CA GLY A 47 -0.08 -7.23 14.18
C GLY A 47 0.28 -5.76 13.96
N ALA A 48 -0.06 -5.19 12.80
CA ALA A 48 0.21 -3.78 12.50
C ALA A 48 -0.56 -2.86 13.45
N CYS A 49 0.13 -1.85 14.00
CA CYS A 49 -0.47 -0.82 14.83
C CYS A 49 -1.41 0.10 14.03
N GLU A 50 -2.25 0.87 14.72
CA GLU A 50 -3.23 1.78 14.08
C GLU A 50 -2.56 2.81 13.17
N GLU A 51 -1.39 3.33 13.54
CA GLU A 51 -0.61 4.26 12.73
C GLU A 51 -0.17 3.65 11.39
N ALA A 52 0.30 2.40 11.42
CA ALA A 52 0.69 1.67 10.21
C ALA A 52 -0.53 1.39 9.31
N VAL A 53 -1.69 1.07 9.89
CA VAL A 53 -2.94 0.90 9.14
C VAL A 53 -3.39 2.23 8.52
N ALA A 54 -3.27 3.35 9.24
CA ALA A 54 -3.58 4.68 8.72
C ALA A 54 -2.64 5.07 7.56
N ALA A 55 -1.34 4.81 7.71
CA ALA A 55 -0.34 5.01 6.66
C ALA A 55 -0.67 4.19 5.39
N ALA A 56 -0.95 2.89 5.56
CA ALA A 56 -1.35 2.02 4.46
C ALA A 56 -2.62 2.51 3.76
N ARG A 57 -3.60 3.03 4.51
CA ARG A 57 -4.83 3.60 3.95
C ARG A 57 -4.56 4.79 3.04
N MET A 58 -3.68 5.70 3.44
CA MET A 58 -3.28 6.85 2.62
C MET A 58 -2.56 6.39 1.35
N VAL A 59 -1.71 5.35 1.46
CA VAL A 59 -1.03 4.78 0.29
C VAL A 59 -2.02 4.12 -0.67
N TRP A 60 -3.00 3.38 -0.16
CA TRP A 60 -4.08 2.77 -0.93
C TRP A 60 -4.96 3.78 -1.66
N GLN A 61 -5.30 4.90 -1.01
CA GLN A 61 -6.04 5.99 -1.67
C GLN A 61 -5.25 6.58 -2.84
N GLY A 62 -3.94 6.77 -2.67
CA GLY A 62 -3.05 7.20 -3.76
C GLY A 62 -3.03 6.21 -4.93
N TYR A 63 -3.02 4.91 -4.65
CA TYR A 63 -3.12 3.87 -5.67
C TYR A 63 -4.43 3.96 -6.46
N ARG A 64 -5.57 4.06 -5.78
CA ARG A 64 -6.88 4.19 -6.45
C ARG A 64 -6.94 5.42 -7.35
N ALA A 65 -6.39 6.54 -6.90
CA ALA A 65 -6.33 7.76 -7.71
C ALA A 65 -5.40 7.61 -8.92
N ALA A 66 -4.33 6.81 -8.81
CA ALA A 66 -3.45 6.50 -9.93
C ALA A 66 -4.10 5.55 -10.95
N LEU A 67 -4.89 4.57 -10.49
CA LEU A 67 -5.69 3.71 -11.36
C LEU A 67 -6.71 4.49 -12.19
N GLN A 68 -7.43 5.43 -11.56
CA GLN A 68 -8.41 6.27 -12.27
C GLN A 68 -7.77 7.11 -13.37
N ARG A 69 -6.56 7.63 -13.13
CA ARG A 69 -5.80 8.39 -14.14
C ARG A 69 -5.37 7.54 -15.33
N GLN A 70 -5.05 6.26 -15.11
CA GLN A 70 -4.69 5.33 -16.19
C GLN A 70 -5.91 4.85 -16.99
N ALA A 71 -7.09 4.78 -16.37
CA ALA A 71 -8.32 4.37 -17.05
C ALA A 71 -9.01 5.51 -17.83
N GLY A 72 -8.62 6.76 -17.60
CA GLY A 72 -9.17 7.94 -18.28
C GLY A 72 -8.25 8.53 -19.35
N GLY A 73 -7.27 7.76 -19.84
CA GLY A 73 -6.33 8.14 -20.91
C GLY A 73 -6.61 7.39 -22.21
#